data_AF-A0A918Z1F3-F1
#
_entry.id   AF-A0A918Z1F3-F1
#
_cell.length_a   1.000
_cell.length_b   1.000
_cell.length_c   1.000
_cell.angle_alpha   90.00
_cell.angle_beta   90.00
_cell.angle_gamma   90.00
#
_symmetry.space_group_name_H-M   'P 1'
#
loop_
_entity.id
_entity.type
_entity.pdbx_description
1 polymer ?
#
loop_
_entity_poly.entity_id
_entity_poly.type
_entity_poly.pdbx_seq_one_letter_code
_entity_poly.pdbx_strand_id
1 'polypeptide(L)'
;MPKKRKKDRKARKRRVPGQAGTVAEVEDFLDDEECEELEAHEDRDIFRQFTQVYPAPADAVQAACSGEQVEWHGRVEGGLMRHRVLGGDNPVVEQAVFMDGFLASASCCGWLQAQDTAKAERGILTTLAELHEVCRPVLEAEIRTIRPDYRAQELHPFSEEAGDGPQGFPRFGLRVTYPARELTDWEQTRDPATWNMAQVFSSFLGYDEQIPELGRDALIARLQLNGVPAIRCVRCGVPLTDRHPRWNGVWTCPIAEIGTLCEVSSDAYDHDGTYMFTDSDFGHPHQPEHSLLT
;
A
#
# COMPACT_ATOMS: atom_id res chain seq x y z
N MET A 1 -30.99 -5.31 -32.36
CA MET A 1 -29.53 -5.47 -32.18
C MET A 1 -29.26 -6.21 -30.88
N PRO A 2 -28.19 -7.02 -30.81
CA PRO A 2 -28.19 -8.30 -30.10
C PRO A 2 -27.68 -8.21 -28.64
N LYS A 3 -28.31 -9.00 -27.77
CA LYS A 3 -27.85 -9.34 -26.42
C LYS A 3 -26.51 -10.05 -26.50
N LYS A 4 -25.46 -9.50 -25.87
CA LYS A 4 -24.17 -10.19 -25.74
C LYS A 4 -24.20 -11.16 -24.56
N ARG A 5 -23.80 -12.39 -24.89
CA ARG A 5 -23.82 -13.65 -24.15
C ARG A 5 -23.07 -13.62 -22.81
N LYS A 6 -23.70 -14.21 -21.78
CA LYS A 6 -23.05 -14.80 -20.59
C LYS A 6 -22.05 -15.86 -21.05
N LYS A 7 -20.80 -15.75 -20.62
CA LYS A 7 -19.75 -16.75 -20.90
C LYS A 7 -19.80 -17.78 -19.79
N ASP A 8 -20.51 -18.88 -20.04
CA ASP A 8 -20.47 -20.08 -19.20
C ASP A 8 -19.03 -20.59 -19.09
N ARG A 9 -18.42 -20.46 -17.91
CA ARG A 9 -17.19 -21.17 -17.58
C ARG A 9 -17.59 -22.54 -17.01
N LYS A 10 -17.38 -23.54 -17.84
CA LYS A 10 -17.66 -24.96 -17.59
C LYS A 10 -17.12 -25.46 -16.25
N ALA A 11 -18.02 -26.16 -15.56
CA ALA A 11 -17.86 -27.23 -14.58
C ALA A 11 -16.46 -27.88 -14.47
N ARG A 12 -15.97 -28.01 -13.23
CA ARG A 12 -14.93 -28.98 -12.86
C ARG A 12 -15.50 -30.05 -11.92
N LYS A 13 -15.74 -31.22 -12.54
CA LYS A 13 -15.66 -32.60 -12.05
C LYS A 13 -16.14 -32.94 -10.62
N ARG A 14 -17.28 -33.66 -10.61
CA ARG A 14 -17.74 -34.67 -9.65
C ARG A 14 -16.59 -35.41 -8.93
N ARG A 15 -16.57 -35.36 -7.59
CA ARG A 15 -16.05 -36.45 -6.74
C ARG A 15 -17.11 -37.55 -6.64
N VAL A 16 -16.69 -38.80 -6.79
CA VAL A 16 -17.49 -40.02 -6.57
C VAL A 16 -17.09 -40.59 -5.18
N PRO A 17 -18.01 -41.22 -4.44
CA PRO A 17 -18.03 -41.22 -2.97
C PRO A 17 -17.42 -42.48 -2.34
N GLY A 18 -17.00 -42.36 -1.08
CA GLY A 18 -16.60 -43.50 -0.26
C GLY A 18 -16.23 -43.12 1.18
N GLN A 19 -17.23 -43.14 2.07
CA GLN A 19 -17.21 -43.38 3.54
C GLN A 19 -16.32 -42.50 4.44
N ALA A 20 -16.72 -42.07 5.63
CA ALA A 20 -17.96 -41.96 6.38
C ALA A 20 -17.55 -41.22 7.67
N GLY A 21 -18.32 -40.25 8.14
CA GLY A 21 -18.00 -39.56 9.40
C GLY A 21 -18.81 -38.29 9.61
N THR A 22 -20.01 -38.49 10.14
CA THR A 22 -20.93 -37.52 10.74
C THR A 22 -20.27 -36.33 11.45
N VAL A 23 -20.60 -35.11 11.02
CA VAL A 23 -21.15 -34.02 11.87
C VAL A 23 -22.05 -33.19 10.97
N ALA A 24 -23.31 -33.02 11.36
CA ALA A 24 -24.20 -32.06 10.73
C ALA A 24 -23.80 -30.67 11.22
N GLU A 25 -22.91 -30.00 10.49
CA GLU A 25 -22.78 -28.56 10.56
C GLU A 25 -23.68 -28.00 9.46
N VAL A 26 -24.75 -27.34 9.90
CA VAL A 26 -25.49 -26.42 9.04
C VAL A 26 -24.53 -25.24 8.85
N GLU A 27 -23.60 -25.38 7.91
CA GLU A 27 -22.89 -24.23 7.35
C GLU A 27 -23.95 -23.44 6.60
N ASP A 28 -24.35 -22.32 7.20
CA ASP A 28 -25.13 -21.27 6.55
C ASP A 28 -24.22 -20.67 5.47
N PHE A 29 -24.16 -21.34 4.32
CA PHE A 29 -23.48 -20.82 3.13
C PHE A 29 -24.31 -19.63 2.65
N LEU A 30 -23.90 -18.43 3.06
CA LEU A 30 -24.30 -17.19 2.41
C LEU A 30 -24.04 -17.38 0.91
N ASP A 31 -25.04 -17.05 0.09
CA ASP A 31 -24.86 -17.15 -1.35
C ASP A 31 -23.83 -16.10 -1.82
N ASP A 32 -23.18 -16.36 -2.96
CA ASP A 32 -22.13 -15.46 -3.49
C ASP A 32 -22.63 -14.01 -3.68
N GLU A 33 -23.94 -13.80 -3.89
CA GLU A 33 -24.61 -12.50 -4.03
C GLU A 33 -24.77 -11.81 -2.65
N GLU A 34 -25.01 -12.57 -1.59
CA GLU A 34 -25.08 -12.09 -0.19
C GLU A 34 -23.69 -11.79 0.40
N CYS A 35 -22.66 -12.57 -0.01
CA CYS A 35 -21.25 -12.23 0.24
C CYS A 35 -20.82 -10.99 -0.54
N GLU A 36 -21.19 -10.85 -1.82
CA GLU A 36 -20.93 -9.64 -2.61
C GLU A 36 -21.67 -8.40 -2.05
N GLU A 37 -22.89 -8.56 -1.51
CA GLU A 37 -23.59 -7.46 -0.82
C GLU A 37 -22.95 -7.11 0.53
N LEU A 38 -22.46 -8.08 1.30
CA LEU A 38 -21.74 -7.82 2.54
C LEU A 38 -20.37 -7.17 2.29
N GLU A 39 -19.61 -7.62 1.30
CA GLU A 39 -18.37 -6.98 0.84
C GLU A 39 -18.66 -5.56 0.30
N ALA A 40 -19.73 -5.37 -0.46
CA ALA A 40 -20.18 -4.05 -0.93
C ALA A 40 -20.72 -3.14 0.19
N HIS A 41 -21.16 -3.72 1.32
CA HIS A 41 -21.57 -2.99 2.52
C HIS A 41 -20.39 -2.64 3.42
N GLU A 42 -19.35 -3.48 3.47
CA GLU A 42 -18.09 -3.19 4.17
C GLU A 42 -17.30 -2.07 3.48
N ASP A 43 -17.31 -2.03 2.13
CA ASP A 43 -16.68 -0.95 1.36
C ASP A 43 -17.39 0.41 1.49
N ARG A 44 -18.69 0.43 1.81
CA ARG A 44 -19.49 1.67 1.83
C ARG A 44 -19.42 2.48 3.11
N ASP A 45 -18.87 1.93 4.19
CA ASP A 45 -18.77 2.69 5.44
C ASP A 45 -17.55 2.25 6.26
N ILE A 46 -16.39 2.24 5.60
CA ILE A 46 -15.06 2.01 6.19
C ILE A 46 -14.80 2.93 7.42
N PHE A 47 -15.56 4.03 7.51
CA PHE A 47 -15.54 5.02 8.59
C PHE A 47 -16.69 4.89 9.61
N ARG A 48 -17.63 3.96 9.41
CA ARG A 48 -18.91 3.88 10.15
C ARG A 48 -18.73 3.74 11.64
N GLN A 49 -17.83 2.84 12.04
CA GLN A 49 -17.61 2.56 13.45
C GLN A 49 -17.04 3.80 14.14
N PHE A 50 -16.14 4.51 13.46
CA PHE A 50 -15.58 5.76 13.97
C PHE A 50 -16.64 6.86 14.09
N THR A 51 -17.48 7.06 13.06
CA THR A 51 -18.57 8.05 13.11
C THR A 51 -19.73 7.64 14.03
N GLN A 52 -19.89 6.37 14.37
CA GLN A 52 -20.84 5.94 15.39
C GLN A 52 -20.39 6.32 16.80
N VAL A 53 -19.08 6.21 17.07
CA VAL A 53 -18.49 6.62 18.36
C VAL A 53 -18.40 8.14 18.45
N TYR A 54 -18.02 8.81 17.36
CA TYR A 54 -17.94 10.27 17.28
C TYR A 54 -18.82 10.81 16.12
N PRO A 55 -20.13 11.01 16.37
CA PRO A 55 -21.08 11.45 15.36
C PRO A 55 -20.69 12.75 14.64
N ALA A 56 -20.08 13.69 15.36
CA ALA A 56 -19.57 14.93 14.79
C ALA A 56 -18.07 15.14 15.11
N PRO A 57 -17.36 15.94 14.28
CA PRO A 57 -15.99 16.36 14.58
C PRO A 57 -15.83 16.99 15.98
N ALA A 58 -16.85 17.73 16.45
CA ALA A 58 -16.84 18.34 17.78
C ALA A 58 -16.77 17.30 18.92
N ASP A 59 -17.44 16.16 18.78
CA ASP A 59 -17.43 15.08 19.77
C ASP A 59 -16.04 14.45 19.88
N ALA A 60 -15.42 14.18 18.72
CA ALA A 60 -14.05 13.67 18.64
C ALA A 60 -13.02 14.66 19.20
N VAL A 61 -13.20 15.97 18.96
CA VAL A 61 -12.34 17.01 19.55
C VAL A 61 -12.47 17.05 21.07
N GLN A 62 -13.70 16.95 21.60
CA GLN A 62 -13.91 16.91 23.04
C GLN A 62 -13.24 15.71 23.69
N ALA A 63 -13.36 14.53 23.08
CA ALA A 63 -12.69 13.30 23.52
C ALA A 63 -11.16 13.45 23.48
N ALA A 64 -10.60 13.92 22.35
CA ALA A 64 -9.17 14.13 22.19
C ALA A 64 -8.60 15.15 23.20
N CYS A 65 -9.31 16.27 23.43
CA CYS A 65 -8.93 17.27 24.44
C CYS A 65 -9.03 16.74 25.89
N SER A 66 -9.79 15.67 26.11
CA SER A 66 -9.87 14.96 27.40
C SER A 66 -8.76 13.92 27.58
N GLY A 67 -7.86 13.78 26.61
CA GLY A 67 -6.74 12.84 26.63
C GLY A 67 -7.03 11.48 26.01
N GLU A 68 -8.18 11.31 25.36
CA GLU A 68 -8.51 10.08 24.62
C GLU A 68 -7.73 10.03 23.29
N GLN A 69 -7.27 8.84 22.91
CA GLN A 69 -6.70 8.64 21.58
C GLN A 69 -7.84 8.45 20.57
N VAL A 70 -8.10 9.49 19.78
CA VAL A 70 -9.17 9.49 18.78
C VAL A 70 -8.56 9.29 17.40
N GLU A 71 -8.54 8.04 16.95
CA GLU A 71 -8.01 7.70 15.63
C GLU A 71 -8.73 6.52 15.00
N TRP A 72 -8.73 6.52 13.68
CA TRP A 72 -9.18 5.44 12.82
C TRP A 72 -8.06 5.09 11.85
N HIS A 73 -7.81 3.79 11.69
CA HIS A 73 -6.92 3.25 10.67
C HIS A 73 -7.73 2.30 9.79
N GLY A 74 -7.47 2.31 8.48
CA GLY A 74 -8.04 1.31 7.60
C GLY A 74 -7.51 1.41 6.18
N ARG A 75 -8.12 0.62 5.29
CA ARG A 75 -7.79 0.62 3.87
C ARG A 75 -8.95 1.14 3.07
N VAL A 76 -8.69 2.03 2.13
CA VAL A 76 -9.67 2.52 1.15
C VAL A 76 -9.21 2.05 -0.21
N GLU A 77 -9.98 1.14 -0.82
CA GLU A 77 -9.64 0.50 -2.11
C GLU A 77 -8.19 -0.04 -2.12
N GLY A 78 -7.80 -0.70 -1.02
CA GLY A 78 -6.47 -1.27 -0.80
C GLY A 78 -5.41 -0.30 -0.28
N GLY A 79 -5.58 1.02 -0.38
CA GLY A 79 -4.62 2.02 0.11
C GLY A 79 -4.73 2.26 1.62
N LEU A 80 -3.60 2.24 2.34
CA LEU A 80 -3.57 2.42 3.79
C LEU A 80 -3.75 3.89 4.19
N MET A 81 -4.70 4.15 5.08
CA MET A 81 -5.06 5.49 5.54
C MET A 81 -5.26 5.57 7.06
N ARG A 82 -5.14 6.79 7.59
CA ARG A 82 -5.53 7.15 8.96
C ARG A 82 -6.31 8.45 8.97
N HIS A 83 -7.30 8.51 9.86
CA HIS A 83 -7.83 9.77 10.37
C HIS A 83 -7.57 9.84 11.87
N ARG A 84 -7.06 10.96 12.37
CA ARG A 84 -6.91 11.18 13.81
C ARG A 84 -7.28 12.58 14.21
N VAL A 85 -7.75 12.75 15.42
CA VAL A 85 -7.97 14.07 16.02
C VAL A 85 -6.84 14.36 16.99
N LEU A 86 -6.11 15.43 16.71
CA LEU A 86 -5.07 15.95 17.57
C LEU A 86 -5.70 17.07 18.41
N GLY A 87 -5.86 16.81 19.71
CA GLY A 87 -6.37 17.78 20.68
C GLY A 87 -5.36 18.90 20.98
N GLY A 88 -5.75 19.81 21.88
CA GLY A 88 -4.92 20.94 22.32
C GLY A 88 -5.60 22.29 22.10
N ASP A 89 -4.83 23.38 22.20
CA ASP A 89 -5.37 24.75 22.05
C ASP A 89 -5.96 24.99 20.65
N ASN A 90 -5.34 24.41 19.63
CA ASN A 90 -5.78 24.48 18.23
C ASN A 90 -5.99 23.06 17.70
N PRO A 91 -7.13 22.43 18.01
CA PRO A 91 -7.38 21.05 17.62
C PRO A 91 -7.48 20.93 16.09
N VAL A 92 -6.95 19.84 15.56
CA VAL A 92 -6.98 19.53 14.12
C VAL A 92 -7.43 18.10 13.88
N VAL A 93 -8.10 17.89 12.76
CA VAL A 93 -8.29 16.55 12.19
C VAL A 93 -7.19 16.33 11.17
N GLU A 94 -6.36 15.32 11.39
CA GLU A 94 -5.36 14.88 10.41
C GLU A 94 -5.92 13.72 9.59
N GLN A 95 -5.78 13.83 8.27
CA GLN A 95 -5.93 12.72 7.35
C GLN A 95 -4.55 12.38 6.79
N ALA A 96 -4.16 11.11 6.88
CA ALA A 96 -2.89 10.61 6.41
C ALA A 96 -3.08 9.43 5.47
N VAL A 97 -2.29 9.40 4.40
CA VAL A 97 -2.12 8.25 3.50
C VAL A 97 -0.71 7.73 3.64
N PHE A 98 -0.57 6.43 3.80
CA PHE A 98 0.73 5.82 3.99
C PHE A 98 1.27 5.31 2.67
N MET A 99 2.59 5.42 2.52
CA MET A 99 3.34 4.75 1.48
C MET A 99 3.13 3.22 1.61
N ASP A 100 2.79 2.55 0.51
CA ASP A 100 2.57 1.10 0.45
C ASP A 100 3.25 0.49 -0.79
N GLY A 101 3.10 -0.81 -0.99
CA GLY A 101 3.48 -1.53 -2.20
C GLY A 101 4.97 -1.46 -2.56
N PHE A 102 5.25 -1.27 -3.85
CA PHE A 102 6.63 -1.22 -4.37
C PHE A 102 7.42 -0.05 -3.77
N LEU A 103 6.81 1.13 -3.64
CA LEU A 103 7.46 2.31 -3.09
C LEU A 103 7.86 2.10 -1.62
N ALA A 104 6.99 1.47 -0.82
CA ALA A 104 7.31 1.11 0.56
C ALA A 104 8.47 0.12 0.64
N SER A 105 8.43 -0.92 -0.20
CA SER A 105 9.47 -1.95 -0.27
C SER A 105 10.83 -1.38 -0.68
N ALA A 106 10.86 -0.53 -1.71
CA ALA A 106 12.09 0.12 -2.19
C ALA A 106 12.67 1.09 -1.18
N SER A 107 11.82 1.89 -0.52
CA SER A 107 12.23 2.82 0.52
C SER A 107 12.78 2.08 1.73
N CYS A 108 12.16 0.98 2.15
CA CYS A 108 12.67 0.15 3.25
C CYS A 108 14.03 -0.49 2.92
N CYS A 109 14.15 -1.10 1.74
CA CYS A 109 15.41 -1.69 1.30
C CYS A 109 16.53 -0.64 1.25
N GLY A 110 16.25 0.53 0.66
CA GLY A 110 17.22 1.62 0.59
C GLY A 110 17.57 2.22 1.96
N TRP A 111 16.59 2.34 2.87
CA TRP A 111 16.84 2.79 4.24
C TRP A 111 17.73 1.82 5.02
N LEU A 112 17.47 0.51 4.91
CA LEU A 112 18.32 -0.53 5.52
C LEU A 112 19.72 -0.52 4.93
N GLN A 113 19.85 -0.28 3.61
CA GLN A 113 21.13 -0.20 2.91
C GLN A 113 21.94 1.06 3.28
N ALA A 114 21.27 2.12 3.74
CA ALA A 114 21.92 3.40 4.03
C ALA A 114 22.95 3.29 5.16
N GLN A 115 24.03 4.04 5.03
CA GLN A 115 24.99 4.25 6.14
C GLN A 115 24.50 5.36 7.09
N ASP A 116 23.73 6.31 6.56
CA ASP A 116 23.10 7.40 7.29
C ASP A 116 21.58 7.30 7.08
N THR A 117 20.89 6.71 8.05
CA THR A 117 19.44 6.50 8.01
C THR A 117 18.66 7.80 8.07
N ALA A 118 19.19 8.85 8.73
CA ALA A 118 18.56 10.16 8.78
C ALA A 118 18.62 10.86 7.41
N LYS A 119 19.71 10.67 6.66
CA LYS A 119 19.79 11.13 5.27
C LYS A 119 18.81 10.37 4.37
N ALA A 120 18.73 9.04 4.51
CA ALA A 120 17.78 8.24 3.75
C ALA A 120 16.32 8.65 4.06
N GLU A 121 16.00 8.87 5.33
CA GLU A 121 14.67 9.36 5.75
C GLU A 121 14.30 10.69 5.07
N ARG A 122 15.21 11.67 5.06
CA ARG A 122 15.00 12.92 4.31
C ARG A 122 14.81 12.69 2.81
N GLY A 123 15.54 11.74 2.23
CA GLY A 123 15.40 11.36 0.83
C GLY A 123 14.05 10.74 0.50
N ILE A 124 13.52 9.89 1.38
CA ILE A 124 12.18 9.28 1.26
C ILE A 124 11.11 10.38 1.34
N LEU A 125 11.21 11.29 2.32
CA LEU A 125 10.26 12.41 2.46
C LEU A 125 10.29 13.35 1.24
N THR A 126 11.47 13.64 0.70
CA THR A 126 11.63 14.43 -0.52
C THR A 126 10.97 13.72 -1.70
N THR A 127 11.17 12.41 -1.83
CA THR A 127 10.54 11.58 -2.86
C THR A 127 9.03 11.63 -2.78
N LEU A 128 8.45 11.53 -1.57
CA LEU A 128 7.00 11.61 -1.38
C LEU A 128 6.43 12.99 -1.76
N ALA A 129 7.11 14.08 -1.40
CA ALA A 129 6.70 15.42 -1.80
C ALA A 129 6.69 15.58 -3.33
N GLU A 130 7.75 15.12 -4.00
CA GLU A 130 7.83 15.19 -5.47
C GLU A 130 6.76 14.33 -6.16
N LEU A 131 6.49 13.13 -5.63
CA LEU A 131 5.43 12.27 -6.16
C LEU A 131 4.05 12.91 -5.97
N HIS A 132 3.80 13.57 -4.84
CA HIS A 132 2.57 14.33 -4.63
C HIS A 132 2.42 15.46 -5.65
N GLU A 133 3.47 16.23 -5.91
CA GLU A 133 3.44 17.32 -6.92
C GLU A 133 3.14 16.81 -8.33
N VAL A 134 3.62 15.60 -8.67
CA VAL A 134 3.33 14.96 -9.96
C VAL A 134 1.90 14.42 -10.01
N CYS A 135 1.44 13.74 -8.96
CA CYS A 135 0.16 13.02 -8.98
C CYS A 135 -1.04 13.94 -8.73
N ARG A 136 -0.91 14.94 -7.85
CA ARG A 136 -1.99 15.89 -7.49
C ARG A 136 -2.71 16.48 -8.70
N PRO A 137 -2.03 17.08 -9.71
CA PRO A 137 -2.73 17.68 -10.85
C PRO A 137 -3.47 16.66 -11.72
N VAL A 138 -2.98 15.41 -11.81
CA VAL A 138 -3.65 14.34 -12.55
C VAL A 138 -4.94 13.94 -11.84
N LEU A 139 -4.87 13.66 -10.53
CA LEU A 139 -6.03 13.30 -9.71
C LEU A 139 -7.06 14.45 -9.67
N GLU A 140 -6.59 15.69 -9.57
CA GLU A 140 -7.46 16.87 -9.62
C GLU A 140 -8.20 16.98 -10.96
N ALA A 141 -7.50 16.74 -12.08
CA ALA A 141 -8.11 16.80 -13.41
C ALA A 141 -9.19 15.72 -13.59
N GLU A 142 -8.95 14.50 -13.10
CA GLU A 142 -9.94 13.42 -13.11
C GLU A 142 -11.19 13.78 -12.31
N ILE A 143 -11.02 14.28 -11.08
CA ILE A 143 -12.15 14.66 -10.22
C ILE A 143 -12.92 15.84 -10.83
N ARG A 144 -12.23 16.78 -11.50
CA ARG A 144 -12.88 17.91 -12.18
C ARG A 144 -13.80 17.51 -13.32
N THR A 145 -13.66 16.31 -13.87
CA THR A 145 -14.62 15.80 -14.87
C THR A 145 -16.03 15.65 -14.30
N ILE A 146 -16.15 15.48 -12.97
CA ILE A 146 -17.41 15.32 -12.24
C ILE A 146 -17.69 16.54 -11.33
N ARG A 147 -16.64 17.20 -10.81
CA ARG A 147 -16.71 18.36 -9.89
C ARG A 147 -15.86 19.53 -10.42
N PRO A 148 -16.35 20.35 -11.37
CA PRO A 148 -15.53 21.32 -12.10
C PRO A 148 -14.75 22.33 -11.24
N ASP A 149 -15.32 22.75 -10.12
CA ASP A 149 -14.71 23.74 -9.22
C ASP A 149 -13.72 23.12 -8.20
N TYR A 150 -13.55 21.79 -8.23
CA TYR A 150 -12.71 21.08 -7.28
C TYR A 150 -11.24 21.54 -7.33
N ARG A 151 -10.62 21.54 -6.15
CA ARG A 151 -9.20 21.85 -5.92
C ARG A 151 -8.67 20.80 -4.96
N ALA A 152 -7.67 20.04 -5.40
CA ALA A 152 -7.05 19.01 -4.60
C ALA A 152 -6.22 19.64 -3.47
N GLN A 153 -6.25 19.03 -2.29
CA GLN A 153 -5.46 19.50 -1.16
C GLN A 153 -3.96 19.31 -1.40
N GLU A 154 -3.17 20.20 -0.84
CA GLU A 154 -1.73 19.98 -0.73
C GLU A 154 -1.46 19.06 0.45
N LEU A 155 -0.76 17.96 0.19
CA LEU A 155 -0.38 17.01 1.23
C LEU A 155 1.09 17.20 1.57
N HIS A 156 1.42 17.05 2.85
CA HIS A 156 2.76 17.21 3.34
C HIS A 156 3.36 15.86 3.72
N PRO A 157 4.62 15.57 3.32
CA PRO A 157 5.29 14.34 3.71
C PRO A 157 5.50 14.31 5.22
N PHE A 158 5.40 13.12 5.78
CA PHE A 158 5.69 12.89 7.19
C PHE A 158 6.36 11.54 7.40
N SER A 159 7.08 11.47 8.52
CA SER A 159 7.70 10.27 9.07
C SER A 159 7.24 10.16 10.51
N GLU A 160 6.84 8.96 10.92
CA GLU A 160 6.50 8.63 12.30
C GLU A 160 7.36 7.45 12.75
N GLU A 161 7.67 7.43 14.05
CA GLU A 161 8.40 6.31 14.64
C GLU A 161 7.78 4.99 14.24
N ALA A 162 8.66 4.02 14.01
CA ALA A 162 8.25 2.73 13.53
C ALA A 162 7.30 2.04 14.51
N GLY A 163 6.18 1.55 13.98
CA GLY A 163 5.42 0.50 14.65
C GLY A 163 6.15 -0.84 14.53
N ASP A 164 5.41 -1.94 14.37
CA ASP A 164 5.94 -3.31 14.24
C ASP A 164 6.69 -3.60 12.90
N GLY A 165 7.22 -2.58 12.24
CA GLY A 165 7.93 -2.69 10.97
C GLY A 165 9.35 -3.29 11.10
N PRO A 166 9.94 -3.77 10.00
CA PRO A 166 11.28 -4.37 10.01
C PRO A 166 12.34 -3.37 10.51
N GLN A 167 13.10 -3.76 11.55
CA GLN A 167 14.19 -2.98 12.18
C GLN A 167 13.84 -1.55 12.61
N GLY A 168 12.58 -1.24 12.89
CA GLY A 168 12.22 0.13 13.22
C GLY A 168 12.25 1.05 12.00
N PHE A 169 11.99 0.52 10.79
CA PHE A 169 11.72 1.32 9.61
C PHE A 169 10.53 2.26 9.87
N PRO A 170 10.70 3.59 9.79
CA PRO A 170 9.65 4.56 10.09
C PRO A 170 8.43 4.37 9.17
N ARG A 171 7.26 4.78 9.66
CA ARG A 171 6.07 4.87 8.80
C ARG A 171 6.13 6.19 8.05
N PHE A 172 6.08 6.11 6.73
CA PHE A 172 6.10 7.27 5.86
C PHE A 172 4.77 7.45 5.15
N GLY A 173 4.41 8.69 4.89
CA GLY A 173 3.20 9.01 4.19
C GLY A 173 3.08 10.48 3.83
N LEU A 174 1.90 10.83 3.34
CA LEU A 174 1.46 12.19 3.06
C LEU A 174 0.27 12.51 3.96
N ARG A 175 0.17 13.74 4.47
CA ARG A 175 -0.93 14.15 5.33
C ARG A 175 -1.47 15.54 5.02
N VAL A 176 -2.71 15.77 5.40
CA VAL A 176 -3.35 17.08 5.46
C VAL A 176 -4.01 17.25 6.82
N THR A 177 -4.08 18.48 7.29
CA THR A 177 -4.72 18.83 8.56
C THR A 177 -5.83 19.84 8.34
N TYR A 178 -6.98 19.59 8.95
CA TYR A 178 -8.14 20.47 8.91
C TYR A 178 -8.33 21.11 10.30
N PRO A 179 -8.46 22.44 10.40
CA PRO A 179 -8.77 23.11 11.66
C PRO A 179 -10.10 22.60 12.20
N ALA A 180 -10.10 21.90 13.34
CA ALA A 180 -11.29 21.17 13.77
C ALA A 180 -12.46 22.10 14.17
N ARG A 181 -12.14 23.36 14.50
CA ARG A 181 -13.13 24.41 14.81
C ARG A 181 -13.98 24.84 13.61
N GLU A 182 -13.51 24.57 12.39
CA GLU A 182 -14.20 24.91 11.14
C GLU A 182 -15.04 23.74 10.61
N LEU A 183 -14.94 22.57 11.25
CA LEU A 183 -15.62 21.35 10.83
C LEU A 183 -16.97 21.23 11.53
N THR A 184 -18.00 21.09 10.72
CA THR A 184 -19.36 20.73 11.13
C THR A 184 -19.72 19.29 10.78
N ASP A 185 -19.03 18.71 9.79
CA ASP A 185 -19.29 17.38 9.25
C ASP A 185 -17.97 16.68 8.88
N TRP A 186 -17.91 15.36 9.08
CA TRP A 186 -16.77 14.54 8.67
C TRP A 186 -16.53 14.56 7.16
N GLU A 187 -17.56 14.75 6.34
CA GLU A 187 -17.44 14.88 4.87
C GLU A 187 -16.49 16.02 4.47
N GLN A 188 -16.35 17.07 5.28
CA GLN A 188 -15.41 18.17 5.02
C GLN A 188 -13.93 17.74 5.10
N THR A 189 -13.64 16.60 5.72
CA THR A 189 -12.30 16.02 5.84
C THR A 189 -12.04 14.92 4.80
N ARG A 190 -13.05 14.55 4.02
CA ARG A 190 -12.97 13.52 2.97
C ARG A 190 -12.60 14.15 1.64
N ASP A 191 -11.30 14.31 1.42
CA ASP A 191 -10.79 14.81 0.15
C ASP A 191 -10.57 13.67 -0.87
N PRO A 192 -11.28 13.65 -2.01
CA PRO A 192 -11.19 12.53 -2.96
C PRO A 192 -9.79 12.37 -3.57
N ALA A 193 -9.05 13.46 -3.84
CA ALA A 193 -7.68 13.35 -4.36
C ALA A 193 -6.74 12.74 -3.31
N THR A 194 -6.92 13.09 -2.03
CA THR A 194 -6.19 12.47 -0.93
C THR A 194 -6.49 10.98 -0.84
N TRP A 195 -7.75 10.56 -1.01
CA TRP A 195 -8.13 9.15 -1.00
C TRP A 195 -7.51 8.40 -2.19
N ASN A 196 -7.61 8.98 -3.40
CA ASN A 196 -7.00 8.39 -4.59
C ASN A 196 -5.46 8.34 -4.49
N MET A 197 -4.84 9.24 -3.72
CA MET A 197 -3.39 9.17 -3.44
C MET A 197 -3.00 7.89 -2.69
N ALA A 198 -3.85 7.37 -1.81
CA ALA A 198 -3.59 6.08 -1.15
C ALA A 198 -3.56 4.92 -2.16
N GLN A 199 -4.37 5.01 -3.21
CA GLN A 199 -4.42 4.01 -4.30
C GLN A 199 -3.23 4.13 -5.25
N VAL A 200 -2.79 5.37 -5.51
CA VAL A 200 -1.54 5.63 -6.24
C VAL A 200 -0.36 4.91 -5.58
N PHE A 201 -0.27 4.96 -4.25
CA PHE A 201 0.80 4.28 -3.52
C PHE A 201 0.64 2.76 -3.43
N SER A 202 -0.58 2.22 -3.40
CA SER A 202 -0.78 0.77 -3.40
C SER A 202 -0.48 0.11 -4.74
N SER A 203 -0.40 0.90 -5.83
CA SER A 203 -0.24 0.43 -7.22
C SER A 203 -1.34 -0.55 -7.68
N PHE A 204 -2.48 -0.57 -6.97
CA PHE A 204 -3.54 -1.56 -7.22
C PHE A 204 -4.34 -1.29 -8.50
N LEU A 205 -4.44 -0.02 -8.91
CA LEU A 205 -5.30 0.42 -10.02
C LEU A 205 -4.53 0.78 -11.31
N GLY A 206 -3.25 0.43 -11.41
CA GLY A 206 -2.48 0.67 -12.64
C GLY A 206 -2.20 2.15 -12.93
N TYR A 207 -2.15 3.01 -11.90
CA TYR A 207 -1.80 4.42 -12.06
C TYR A 207 -0.41 4.62 -12.67
N ASP A 208 0.47 3.62 -12.59
CA ASP A 208 1.78 3.61 -13.25
C ASP A 208 1.70 3.57 -14.78
N GLU A 209 0.58 3.12 -15.36
CA GLU A 209 0.33 3.24 -16.81
C GLU A 209 -0.01 4.69 -17.22
N GLN A 210 -0.55 5.49 -16.29
CA GLN A 210 -1.00 6.86 -16.53
C GLN A 210 0.03 7.91 -16.11
N ILE A 211 0.80 7.62 -15.06
CA ILE A 211 1.80 8.50 -14.46
C ILE A 211 3.15 7.78 -14.54
N PRO A 212 3.98 8.05 -15.56
CA PRO A 212 5.25 7.34 -15.78
C PRO A 212 6.21 7.39 -14.59
N GLU A 213 6.15 8.44 -13.77
CA GLU A 213 6.95 8.61 -12.56
C GLU A 213 6.65 7.57 -11.47
N LEU A 214 5.50 6.89 -11.54
CA LEU A 214 5.14 5.78 -10.65
C LEU A 214 5.68 4.43 -11.13
N GLY A 215 6.25 4.36 -12.34
CA GLY A 215 6.90 3.15 -12.82
C GLY A 215 8.04 2.73 -11.91
N ARG A 216 8.23 1.41 -11.72
CA ARG A 216 9.24 0.84 -10.80
C ARG A 216 10.64 1.42 -11.01
N ASP A 217 11.06 1.55 -12.26
CA ASP A 217 12.35 2.13 -12.66
C ASP A 217 12.46 3.60 -12.27
N ALA A 218 11.42 4.38 -12.51
CA ALA A 218 11.36 5.79 -12.17
C ALA A 218 11.38 6.01 -10.65
N LEU A 219 10.66 5.17 -9.88
CA LEU A 219 10.66 5.22 -8.42
C LEU A 219 12.04 4.90 -7.84
N ILE A 220 12.73 3.87 -8.33
CA ILE A 220 14.11 3.55 -7.91
C ILE A 220 15.05 4.70 -8.23
N ALA A 221 15.00 5.22 -9.46
CA ALA A 221 15.85 6.33 -9.89
C ALA A 221 15.62 7.59 -9.05
N ARG A 222 14.36 7.89 -8.71
CA ARG A 222 14.00 9.04 -7.86
C ARG A 222 14.49 8.88 -6.42
N LEU A 223 14.31 7.70 -5.82
CA LEU A 223 14.86 7.38 -4.50
C LEU A 223 16.39 7.58 -4.49
N GLN A 224 17.08 7.03 -5.49
CA GLN A 224 18.53 7.17 -5.64
C GLN A 224 18.97 8.64 -5.80
N LEU A 225 18.27 9.40 -6.65
CA LEU A 225 18.50 10.83 -6.84
C LEU A 225 18.38 11.60 -5.52
N ASN A 226 17.40 11.23 -4.70
CA ASN A 226 17.15 11.81 -3.38
C ASN A 226 18.04 11.22 -2.27
N GLY A 227 19.05 10.43 -2.63
CA GLY A 227 20.07 9.93 -1.70
C GLY A 227 19.68 8.68 -0.91
N VAL A 228 18.63 7.98 -1.34
CA VAL A 228 18.22 6.68 -0.81
C VAL A 228 18.87 5.59 -1.67
N PRO A 229 19.77 4.74 -1.12
CA PRO A 229 20.50 3.73 -1.90
C PRO A 229 19.62 2.51 -2.19
N ALA A 230 18.50 2.72 -2.88
CA ALA A 230 17.60 1.67 -3.30
C ALA A 230 18.26 0.83 -4.40
N ILE A 231 18.25 -0.49 -4.23
CA ILE A 231 18.77 -1.48 -5.17
C ILE A 231 17.62 -2.41 -5.54
N ARG A 232 17.64 -2.97 -6.74
CA ARG A 232 16.66 -3.96 -7.20
C ARG A 232 17.33 -5.19 -7.79
N CYS A 233 16.56 -6.25 -7.95
CA CYS A 233 16.98 -7.43 -8.69
C CYS A 233 17.02 -7.12 -10.19
N VAL A 234 18.13 -7.40 -10.89
CA VAL A 234 18.22 -7.21 -12.35
C VAL A 234 17.25 -8.07 -13.15
N ARG A 235 16.75 -9.16 -12.55
CA ARG A 235 15.87 -10.12 -13.23
C ARG A 235 14.39 -9.82 -13.02
N CYS A 236 13.96 -9.75 -11.76
CA CYS A 236 12.55 -9.57 -11.41
C CYS A 236 12.18 -8.13 -11.01
N GLY A 237 13.15 -7.21 -10.93
CA GLY A 237 12.92 -5.81 -10.59
C GLY A 237 12.52 -5.53 -9.13
N VAL A 238 12.41 -6.57 -8.28
CA VAL A 238 12.04 -6.45 -6.87
C VAL A 238 13.13 -5.68 -6.10
N PRO A 239 12.78 -4.77 -5.17
CA PRO A 239 13.78 -4.07 -4.37
C PRO A 239 14.50 -5.02 -3.42
N LEU A 240 15.79 -4.79 -3.18
CA LEU A 240 16.65 -5.68 -2.42
C LEU A 240 17.47 -4.95 -1.36
N THR A 241 17.68 -5.63 -0.25
CA THR A 241 18.72 -5.33 0.74
C THR A 241 19.42 -6.61 1.16
N ASP A 242 20.71 -6.53 1.46
CA ASP A 242 21.48 -7.60 2.12
C ASP A 242 21.59 -7.38 3.64
N ARG A 243 20.94 -6.34 4.17
CA ARG A 243 21.02 -5.96 5.59
C ARG A 243 19.78 -6.34 6.38
N HIS A 244 19.04 -7.34 5.90
CA HIS A 244 17.87 -7.86 6.61
C HIS A 244 18.27 -8.41 8.01
N PRO A 245 17.53 -8.12 9.10
CA PRO A 245 17.98 -8.48 10.45
C PRO A 245 18.07 -9.99 10.69
N ARG A 246 17.21 -10.76 10.03
CA ARG A 246 17.20 -12.23 10.14
C ARG A 246 18.01 -12.93 9.05
N TRP A 247 18.31 -12.25 7.95
CA TRP A 247 18.93 -12.82 6.75
C TRP A 247 20.07 -11.92 6.26
N ASN A 248 20.98 -11.58 7.17
CA ASN A 248 22.11 -10.71 6.87
C ASN A 248 23.04 -11.38 5.83
N GLY A 249 23.46 -10.61 4.82
CA GLY A 249 24.25 -11.06 3.68
C GLY A 249 23.44 -11.77 2.59
N VAL A 250 22.11 -11.91 2.77
CA VAL A 250 21.21 -12.49 1.76
C VAL A 250 20.36 -11.40 1.14
N TRP A 251 20.43 -11.25 -0.18
CA TRP A 251 19.62 -10.29 -0.91
C TRP A 251 18.14 -10.67 -0.89
N THR A 252 17.32 -9.83 -0.26
CA THR A 252 15.88 -10.07 -0.06
C THR A 252 15.08 -8.76 0.03
N CYS A 253 13.75 -8.84 -0.04
CA CYS A 253 12.82 -7.74 0.17
C CYS A 253 12.07 -7.92 1.51
N PRO A 254 12.19 -7.00 2.49
CA PRO A 254 11.60 -7.20 3.83
C PRO A 254 10.08 -7.00 3.92
N ILE A 255 9.47 -6.27 2.97
CA ILE A 255 8.07 -5.79 3.08
C ILE A 255 7.13 -6.49 2.08
N ALA A 256 7.66 -7.26 1.13
CA ALA A 256 6.84 -8.01 0.19
C ALA A 256 6.72 -9.49 0.62
N GLU A 257 5.59 -10.14 0.31
CA GLU A 257 5.45 -11.61 0.37
C GLU A 257 6.39 -12.35 -0.60
N ILE A 258 7.18 -11.59 -1.36
CA ILE A 258 8.21 -12.07 -2.25
C ILE A 258 9.35 -12.60 -1.37
N GLY A 259 9.45 -13.92 -1.33
CA GLY A 259 10.43 -14.63 -0.52
C GLY A 259 11.88 -14.29 -0.87
N THR A 260 12.81 -15.04 -0.30
CA THR A 260 14.26 -14.87 -0.54
C THR A 260 14.71 -15.23 -1.96
N LEU A 261 13.78 -15.63 -2.84
CA LEU A 261 14.06 -16.25 -4.12
C LEU A 261 13.36 -15.50 -5.26
N CYS A 262 14.10 -15.31 -6.34
CA CYS A 262 13.68 -14.79 -7.61
C CYS A 262 12.92 -15.86 -8.40
N GLU A 263 11.71 -15.52 -8.83
CA GLU A 263 10.83 -16.38 -9.64
C GLU A 263 11.22 -16.44 -11.13
N VAL A 264 12.21 -15.63 -11.54
CA VAL A 264 12.69 -15.60 -12.93
C VAL A 264 13.81 -16.63 -13.08
N SER A 265 13.54 -17.68 -13.86
CA SER A 265 14.48 -18.74 -14.19
C SER A 265 15.83 -18.17 -14.65
N SER A 266 16.94 -18.75 -14.19
CA SER A 266 18.20 -18.61 -14.92
C SER A 266 18.08 -19.38 -16.23
N ASP A 267 18.53 -18.83 -17.36
CA ASP A 267 18.51 -19.49 -18.68
C ASP A 267 19.35 -20.77 -18.80
N ALA A 268 19.85 -21.32 -17.69
CA ALA A 268 20.62 -22.56 -17.66
C ALA A 268 19.70 -23.78 -17.62
N TYR A 269 19.04 -24.07 -18.74
CA TYR A 269 18.45 -25.38 -18.98
C TYR A 269 19.56 -26.39 -19.32
N ASP A 270 20.10 -27.06 -18.31
CA ASP A 270 20.87 -28.29 -18.49
C ASP A 270 20.09 -29.43 -17.83
N HIS A 271 19.11 -29.98 -18.56
CA HIS A 271 18.35 -31.14 -18.11
C HIS A 271 18.95 -32.40 -18.74
N ASP A 272 19.75 -33.12 -17.95
CA ASP A 272 20.27 -34.45 -18.28
C ASP A 272 19.29 -35.59 -17.89
N GLY A 273 18.00 -35.28 -17.74
CA GLY A 273 16.94 -36.28 -17.59
C GLY A 273 16.85 -36.93 -16.20
N THR A 274 17.59 -36.43 -15.22
CA THR A 274 17.50 -36.90 -13.83
C THR A 274 16.44 -36.09 -13.07
N TYR A 275 15.39 -36.74 -12.57
CA TYR A 275 14.36 -36.15 -11.69
C TYR A 275 14.96 -35.82 -10.30
N MET A 276 15.85 -34.84 -10.25
CA MET A 276 16.36 -34.24 -9.02
C MET A 276 15.75 -32.84 -8.91
N PHE A 277 15.28 -32.46 -7.72
CA PHE A 277 14.84 -31.09 -7.50
C PHE A 277 15.98 -30.14 -7.85
N THR A 278 15.71 -29.18 -8.71
CA THR A 278 16.62 -28.18 -9.27
C THR A 278 16.37 -26.82 -8.62
N ASP A 279 17.26 -25.85 -8.83
CA ASP A 279 17.00 -24.46 -8.44
C ASP A 279 15.72 -23.90 -9.09
N SER A 280 15.31 -24.43 -10.25
CA SER A 280 14.01 -24.12 -10.87
C SER A 280 12.81 -24.62 -10.06
N ASP A 281 12.97 -25.64 -9.20
CA ASP A 281 11.91 -26.15 -8.33
C ASP A 281 11.81 -25.38 -7.00
N PHE A 282 12.86 -24.64 -6.62
CA PHE A 282 12.90 -23.87 -5.38
C PHE A 282 12.91 -22.36 -5.58
N GLY A 283 13.37 -21.86 -6.74
CA GLY A 283 13.61 -20.45 -7.04
C GLY A 283 15.11 -20.10 -7.03
N HIS A 284 15.50 -19.05 -7.76
CA HIS A 284 16.91 -18.63 -7.86
C HIS A 284 17.25 -17.53 -6.85
N PRO A 285 18.50 -17.37 -6.40
CA PRO A 285 18.87 -16.21 -5.60
C PRO A 285 18.65 -14.91 -6.38
N HIS A 286 18.21 -13.86 -5.69
CA HIS A 286 18.13 -12.53 -6.28
C HIS A 286 19.52 -12.03 -6.69
N GLN A 287 19.57 -11.30 -7.81
CA GLN A 287 20.80 -10.73 -8.36
C GLN A 287 20.71 -9.22 -8.25
N PRO A 288 21.39 -8.59 -7.26
CA PRO A 288 21.35 -7.14 -7.13
C PRO A 288 21.87 -6.50 -8.41
N GLU A 289 21.19 -5.46 -8.85
CA GLU A 289 21.72 -4.56 -9.86
C GLU A 289 22.99 -3.96 -9.28
N HIS A 290 24.12 -4.32 -9.88
CA HIS A 290 25.38 -3.68 -9.60
C HIS A 290 25.24 -2.23 -10.03
N SER A 291 24.77 -1.39 -9.11
CA SER A 291 25.09 0.02 -9.15
C SER A 291 26.62 0.05 -9.18
N LEU A 292 27.16 0.70 -10.20
CA LEU A 292 28.58 1.02 -10.30
C LEU A 292 28.95 1.83 -9.04
N LEU A 293 29.23 1.15 -7.95
CA LEU A 293 29.78 1.70 -6.73
C LEU A 293 31.28 1.86 -6.97
N THR A 294 31.62 2.83 -7.80
CA THR A 294 32.94 3.48 -7.79
C THR A 294 32.96 4.60 -6.78
#